data_AF-A0A452GUM6-F1
#
_entry.id   AF-A0A452GUM6-F1
#
_cell.length_a   1.000
_cell.length_b   1.000
_cell.length_c   1.000
_cell.angle_alpha   90.00
_cell.angle_beta   90.00
_cell.angle_gamma   90.00
#
_symmetry.space_group_name_H-M   'P 1'
#
loop_
_entity.id
_entity.type
_entity.pdbx_description
1 polymer ?
#
loop_
_entity_poly.entity_id
_entity_poly.type
_entity_poly.pdbx_seq_one_letter_code
_entity_poly.pdbx_strand_id
1 'polypeptide(L)'
;MSQKDLSEEVEESPQPLCITCGQPHLLEENHLYSYTEEVDDDLICHICLQALIQPLDTPCGHTYCTVCLTNFLVEKDFCPVDRKNLILQSCRKSNILVNKLLDKLMVSCPFTEHCSEVLQRCDLEQHFQTG
;
A
#
# COMPACT_ATOMS: atom_id res chain seq x y z
N MET A 1 -43.64 -22.50 15.08
CA MET A 1 -43.77 -21.07 15.47
C MET A 1 -42.94 -20.90 16.73
N SER A 2 -41.76 -20.31 16.74
CA SER A 2 -41.01 -19.60 15.71
C SER A 2 -39.53 -19.80 16.04
N GLN A 3 -38.74 -20.07 15.01
CA GLN A 3 -37.29 -19.91 15.07
C GLN A 3 -37.03 -18.41 15.32
N LYS A 4 -36.17 -18.09 16.29
CA LYS A 4 -35.53 -16.78 16.35
C LYS A 4 -34.11 -16.98 15.90
N ASP A 5 -33.85 -16.51 14.69
CA ASP A 5 -32.53 -16.22 14.14
C ASP A 5 -31.62 -15.60 15.21
N LEU A 6 -30.46 -16.23 15.43
CA LEU A 6 -29.29 -15.55 15.95
C LEU A 6 -28.60 -14.89 14.75
N SER A 7 -29.05 -13.70 14.37
CA SER A 7 -28.16 -12.78 13.66
C SER A 7 -27.22 -12.20 14.72
N GLU A 8 -26.02 -12.77 14.79
CA GLU A 8 -24.89 -12.13 15.48
C GLU A 8 -24.66 -10.78 14.80
N GLU A 9 -25.12 -9.71 15.44
CA GLU A 9 -24.74 -8.35 15.11
C GLU A 9 -23.23 -8.23 15.40
N VAL A 10 -22.42 -8.35 14.36
CA VAL A 10 -21.00 -8.00 14.43
C VAL A 10 -20.97 -6.48 14.64
N GLU A 11 -20.78 -6.05 15.89
CA GLU A 11 -20.44 -4.66 16.19
C GLU A 11 -19.14 -4.32 15.45
N GLU A 12 -19.25 -3.65 14.30
CA GLU A 12 -18.12 -3.03 13.61
C GLU A 12 -17.56 -1.93 14.50
N SER A 13 -16.60 -2.29 15.37
CA SER A 13 -15.76 -1.29 16.00
C SER A 13 -15.02 -0.52 14.88
N PRO A 14 -15.08 0.82 14.82
CA PRO A 14 -14.39 1.55 13.77
C PRO A 14 -12.89 1.25 13.86
N GLN A 15 -12.33 0.65 12.80
CA GLN A 15 -10.89 0.43 12.73
C GLN A 15 -10.20 1.80 12.83
N PRO A 16 -9.16 1.93 13.66
CA PRO A 16 -8.46 3.21 13.81
C PRO A 16 -7.88 3.63 12.46
N LEU A 17 -8.05 4.91 12.11
CA LEU A 17 -7.52 5.46 10.87
C LEU A 17 -5.99 5.54 10.94
N CYS A 18 -5.34 5.20 9.83
CA CYS A 18 -3.89 5.34 9.71
C CYS A 18 -3.47 6.81 9.72
N ILE A 19 -2.51 7.17 10.58
CA ILE A 19 -1.99 8.55 10.66
C ILE A 19 -1.25 9.01 9.40
N THR A 20 -0.76 8.08 8.57
CA THR A 20 0.03 8.38 7.37
C THR A 20 -0.86 8.58 6.14
N CYS A 21 -1.91 7.77 5.98
CA CYS A 21 -2.76 7.79 4.77
C CYS A 21 -4.23 8.10 5.02
N GLY A 22 -4.66 8.20 6.28
CA GLY A 22 -6.05 8.52 6.66
C GLY A 22 -7.08 7.44 6.36
N GLN A 23 -6.65 6.24 5.94
CA GLN A 23 -7.51 5.10 5.60
C GLN A 23 -7.46 4.00 6.67
N PRO A 24 -8.53 3.19 6.83
CA PRO A 24 -8.51 2.03 7.71
C PRO A 24 -7.78 0.86 7.06
N HIS A 25 -6.76 0.34 7.73
CA HIS A 25 -6.03 -0.87 7.34
C HIS A 25 -5.27 -1.47 8.53
N LEU A 26 -4.89 -2.73 8.44
CA LEU A 26 -4.05 -3.40 9.44
C LEU A 26 -2.59 -2.93 9.35
N LEU A 27 -1.82 -3.12 10.43
CA LEU A 27 -0.39 -2.78 10.47
C LEU A 27 0.43 -3.56 9.42
N GLU A 28 -0.04 -4.74 9.06
CA GLU A 28 0.59 -5.66 8.10
C GLU A 28 0.08 -5.43 6.65
N GLU A 29 -0.70 -4.38 6.43
CA GLU A 29 -1.20 -3.98 5.11
C GLU A 29 -0.48 -2.71 4.63
N ASN A 30 -0.48 -2.49 3.32
CA ASN A 30 0.06 -1.26 2.76
C ASN A 30 -0.86 -0.07 3.06
N HIS A 31 -0.26 1.11 3.15
CA HIS A 31 -1.01 2.37 3.07
C HIS A 31 -1.80 2.46 1.77
N LEU A 32 -2.98 3.09 1.85
CA LEU A 32 -3.93 3.22 0.76
C LEU A 32 -4.00 4.67 0.29
N TYR A 33 -3.94 4.87 -1.02
CA TYR A 33 -3.97 6.19 -1.63
C TYR A 33 -4.93 6.21 -2.82
N SER A 34 -5.64 7.33 -2.99
CA SER A 34 -6.50 7.59 -4.13
C SER A 34 -5.73 8.44 -5.13
N TYR A 35 -5.18 7.83 -6.18
CA TYR A 35 -4.40 8.53 -7.20
C TYR A 35 -5.33 9.28 -8.16
N THR A 36 -5.01 10.55 -8.44
CA THR A 36 -5.83 11.40 -9.34
C THR A 36 -5.44 11.27 -10.80
N GLU A 37 -4.27 10.70 -11.07
CA GLU A 37 -3.70 10.48 -12.40
C GLU A 37 -3.38 8.99 -12.57
N GLU A 38 -3.29 8.53 -13.82
CA GLU A 38 -2.82 7.19 -14.13
C GLU A 38 -1.36 7.05 -13.69
N VAL A 39 -1.09 6.04 -12.88
CA VAL A 39 0.26 5.73 -12.43
C VAL A 39 0.93 4.88 -13.50
N ASP A 40 2.16 5.24 -13.86
CA ASP A 40 2.98 4.47 -14.79
C ASP A 40 3.07 2.99 -14.36
N ASP A 41 2.82 2.07 -15.29
CA ASP A 41 2.83 0.63 -15.05
C ASP A 41 4.18 0.14 -14.48
N ASP A 42 5.28 0.80 -14.82
CA ASP A 42 6.62 0.48 -14.28
C ASP A 42 6.74 0.78 -12.77
N LEU A 43 5.82 1.56 -12.21
CA LEU A 43 5.72 1.89 -10.79
C LEU A 43 4.68 1.06 -10.04
N ILE A 44 4.03 0.10 -10.71
CA ILE A 44 3.01 -0.78 -10.13
C ILE A 44 3.64 -2.06 -9.59
N CYS A 45 3.27 -2.39 -8.34
CA CYS A 45 3.64 -3.66 -7.71
C CYS A 45 2.87 -4.81 -8.36
N HIS A 46 3.57 -5.83 -8.86
CA HIS A 46 2.96 -6.99 -9.53
C HIS A 46 2.23 -7.96 -8.58
N ILE A 47 2.26 -7.72 -7.25
CA ILE A 47 1.55 -8.53 -6.26
C ILE A 47 0.21 -7.90 -5.90
N CYS A 48 0.20 -6.62 -5.50
CA CYS A 48 -1.04 -5.93 -5.10
C CYS A 48 -1.69 -5.12 -6.21
N LEU A 49 -1.03 -4.97 -7.37
CA LEU A 49 -1.51 -4.19 -8.51
C LEU A 49 -1.80 -2.72 -8.16
N GLN A 50 -1.03 -2.17 -7.21
CA GLN A 50 -1.07 -0.77 -6.81
C GLN A 50 0.33 -0.17 -6.92
N ALA A 51 0.41 1.16 -6.95
CA ALA A 51 1.69 1.86 -6.94
C ALA A 51 2.55 1.43 -5.74
N LEU A 52 3.85 1.26 -5.99
CA LEU A 52 4.79 0.70 -5.01
C LEU A 52 4.81 1.51 -3.69
N ILE A 53 4.77 0.78 -2.57
CA ILE A 53 4.93 1.29 -1.20
C ILE A 53 6.19 0.67 -0.59
N GLN A 54 7.12 1.53 -0.17
CA GLN A 54 8.44 1.12 0.34
C GLN A 54 9.09 0.05 -0.55
N PRO A 55 9.44 0.38 -1.79
CA PRO A 55 9.83 -0.62 -2.78
C PRO A 55 11.12 -1.39 -2.40
N LEU A 56 11.11 -2.69 -2.70
CA LEU A 56 12.25 -3.60 -2.61
C LEU A 56 12.61 -4.13 -3.99
N ASP A 57 13.88 -3.97 -4.35
CA ASP A 57 14.50 -4.56 -5.53
C ASP A 57 15.02 -5.96 -5.20
N THR A 58 14.67 -6.90 -6.06
CA THR A 58 15.14 -8.28 -6.03
C THR A 58 16.44 -8.44 -6.83
N PRO A 59 17.31 -9.43 -6.53
CA PRO A 59 18.52 -9.69 -7.31
C PRO A 59 18.25 -10.01 -8.79
N CYS A 60 17.04 -10.48 -9.13
CA CYS A 60 16.65 -10.74 -10.51
C CYS A 60 16.18 -9.50 -11.27
N GLY A 61 16.07 -8.34 -10.61
CA GLY A 61 15.76 -7.05 -11.22
C GLY A 61 14.30 -6.59 -11.12
N HIS A 62 13.41 -7.35 -10.46
CA HIS A 62 12.02 -6.94 -10.24
C HIS A 62 11.84 -6.18 -8.92
N THR A 63 10.82 -5.33 -8.87
CA THR A 63 10.54 -4.46 -7.71
C THR A 63 9.13 -4.68 -7.17
N TYR A 64 8.99 -4.73 -5.84
CA TYR A 64 7.72 -5.00 -5.14
C TYR A 64 7.57 -4.13 -3.89
N CYS A 65 6.35 -3.98 -3.35
CA CYS A 65 6.18 -3.38 -2.03
C CYS A 65 6.86 -4.25 -0.95
N THR A 66 7.42 -3.62 0.08
CA THR A 66 8.07 -4.35 1.20
C THR A 66 7.11 -5.36 1.83
N VAL A 67 5.89 -4.93 2.18
CA VAL A 67 4.87 -5.78 2.80
C VAL A 67 4.47 -6.92 1.86
N CYS A 68 4.19 -6.61 0.60
CA CYS A 68 3.76 -7.60 -0.39
C CYS A 68 4.80 -8.72 -0.57
N LEU A 69 6.08 -8.35 -0.76
CA LEU A 69 7.12 -9.34 -0.97
C LEU A 69 7.42 -10.13 0.31
N THR A 70 7.39 -9.48 1.46
CA THR A 70 7.60 -10.14 2.75
C THR A 70 6.54 -11.21 2.99
N ASN A 71 5.26 -10.86 2.83
CA ASN A 71 4.14 -11.79 3.02
C ASN A 71 4.19 -12.94 1.99
N PHE A 72 4.51 -12.63 0.73
CA PHE A 72 4.65 -13.66 -0.31
C PHE A 72 5.75 -14.68 0.03
N LEU A 73 6.89 -14.21 0.55
CA LEU A 73 8.04 -15.06 0.88
C LEU A 73 7.90 -15.83 2.20
N VAL A 74 6.79 -15.68 2.93
CA VAL A 74 6.45 -16.56 4.06
C VAL A 74 6.13 -17.97 3.57
N GLU A 75 5.43 -18.08 2.44
CA GLU A 75 4.97 -19.37 1.91
C GLU A 75 5.70 -19.81 0.64
N LYS A 76 6.40 -18.89 -0.02
CA LYS A 76 7.08 -19.10 -1.31
C LYS A 76 8.55 -18.67 -1.22
N ASP A 77 9.36 -19.14 -2.14
CA ASP A 77 10.81 -18.91 -2.17
C ASP A 77 11.31 -18.52 -3.57
N PHE A 78 10.45 -17.88 -4.36
CA PHE A 78 10.74 -17.47 -5.73
C PHE A 78 10.18 -16.09 -6.07
N CYS A 79 10.72 -15.45 -7.10
CA CYS A 79 10.19 -14.21 -7.64
C CYS A 79 8.86 -14.44 -8.39
N PRO A 80 7.77 -13.70 -8.09
CA PRO A 80 6.46 -13.86 -8.74
C PRO A 80 6.48 -13.79 -10.27
N VAL A 81 7.38 -13.00 -10.86
CA VAL A 81 7.42 -12.76 -12.31
C VAL A 81 8.21 -13.83 -13.07
N ASP A 82 9.44 -14.12 -12.63
CA ASP A 82 10.37 -14.99 -13.38
C ASP A 82 10.70 -16.32 -12.68
N ARG A 83 10.11 -16.57 -11.51
CA ARG A 83 10.25 -17.79 -10.70
C ARG A 83 11.68 -18.15 -10.30
N LYS A 84 12.62 -17.21 -10.39
CA LYS A 84 13.97 -17.40 -9.86
C LYS A 84 13.91 -17.49 -8.33
N ASN A 85 14.74 -18.34 -7.73
CA ASN A 85 14.81 -18.47 -6.28
C ASN A 85 15.12 -17.11 -5.64
N LEU A 86 14.39 -16.81 -4.58
CA LEU A 86 14.41 -15.51 -3.94
C LEU A 86 14.27 -15.66 -2.42
N ILE A 87 15.17 -15.00 -1.70
CA ILE A 87 15.12 -14.87 -0.25
C ILE A 87 15.07 -13.39 0.13
N LEU A 88 14.25 -13.05 1.13
CA LEU A 88 14.00 -11.65 1.50
C LEU A 88 15.30 -10.90 1.87
N GLN A 89 16.23 -11.58 2.54
CA GLN A 89 17.53 -11.02 2.95
C GLN A 89 18.44 -10.61 1.77
N SER A 90 18.20 -11.15 0.57
CA SER A 90 18.94 -10.78 -0.64
C SER A 90 18.38 -9.54 -1.34
N CYS A 91 17.18 -9.10 -0.95
CA CYS A 91 16.53 -7.92 -1.52
C CYS A 91 17.11 -6.64 -0.93
N ARG A 92 17.00 -5.54 -1.67
CA ARG A 92 17.48 -4.22 -1.23
C ARG A 92 16.38 -3.19 -1.38
N LYS A 93 16.39 -2.15 -0.56
CA LYS A 93 15.53 -0.97 -0.78
C LYS A 93 15.87 -0.39 -2.16
N SER A 94 14.83 -0.04 -2.91
CA SER A 94 15.03 0.55 -4.24
C SER A 94 15.73 1.89 -4.15
N ASN A 95 16.33 2.31 -5.26
CA ASN A 95 17.12 3.54 -5.30
C ASN A 95 16.29 4.79 -4.95
N ILE A 96 16.99 5.88 -4.63
CA ILE A 96 16.37 7.16 -4.26
C ILE A 96 15.50 7.73 -5.40
N LEU A 97 15.85 7.46 -6.65
CA LEU A 97 15.09 7.96 -7.80
C LEU A 97 13.68 7.34 -7.86
N VAL A 98 13.56 6.03 -7.71
CA VAL A 98 12.27 5.32 -7.69
C VAL A 98 11.39 5.86 -6.56
N ASN A 99 11.94 6.01 -5.36
CA ASN A 99 11.19 6.59 -4.24
C ASN A 99 10.71 8.02 -4.56
N LYS A 100 11.59 8.87 -5.11
CA LYS A 100 11.22 10.24 -5.53
C LYS A 100 10.15 10.29 -6.63
N LEU A 101 10.11 9.32 -7.53
CA LEU A 101 9.06 9.24 -8.55
C LEU A 101 7.72 8.89 -7.91
N LEU A 102 7.71 7.89 -7.02
CA LEU A 102 6.52 7.48 -6.30
C LEU A 102 5.99 8.56 -5.34
N ASP A 103 6.88 9.30 -4.68
CA ASP A 103 6.54 10.36 -3.72
C ASP A 103 5.78 11.52 -4.38
N LYS A 104 6.08 11.79 -5.66
CA LYS A 104 5.47 12.87 -6.44
C LYS A 104 4.13 12.51 -7.06
N LEU A 105 3.68 11.26 -6.95
CA LEU A 105 2.37 10.86 -7.45
C LEU A 105 1.28 11.68 -6.77
N MET A 106 0.34 12.22 -7.54
CA MET A 106 -0.72 13.07 -7.02
C MET A 106 -1.84 12.20 -6.42
N VAL A 107 -2.24 12.53 -5.19
CA VAL A 107 -3.29 11.83 -4.45
C VAL A 107 -4.31 12.81 -3.90
N SER A 108 -5.57 12.38 -3.83
CA SER A 108 -6.63 13.14 -3.17
C SER A 108 -6.67 12.85 -1.67
N CYS A 109 -6.92 13.88 -0.86
CA CYS A 109 -7.22 13.68 0.57
C CYS A 109 -8.37 12.68 0.75
N PRO A 110 -8.26 11.69 1.66
CA PRO A 110 -9.31 10.69 1.87
C PRO A 110 -10.59 11.26 2.49
N PHE A 111 -10.51 12.41 3.18
CA PHE A 111 -11.63 13.06 3.85
C PHE A 111 -12.41 14.01 2.91
N THR A 112 -12.89 13.46 1.80
CA THR A 112 -13.48 14.22 0.68
C THR A 112 -14.70 15.08 1.03
N GLU A 113 -15.40 14.78 2.13
CA GLU A 113 -16.52 15.59 2.62
C GLU A 113 -16.11 16.94 3.21
N HIS A 114 -14.84 17.08 3.62
CA HIS A 114 -14.33 18.25 4.34
C HIS A 114 -13.09 18.86 3.69
N CYS A 115 -12.43 18.11 2.81
CA CYS A 115 -11.20 18.51 2.15
C CYS A 115 -11.21 18.07 0.68
N SER A 116 -10.90 18.99 -0.22
CA SER A 116 -10.78 18.73 -1.67
C SER A 116 -9.33 18.85 -2.16
N GLU A 117 -8.36 18.84 -1.25
CA GLU A 117 -6.95 19.01 -1.60
C GLU A 117 -6.42 17.80 -2.39
N VAL A 118 -5.60 18.12 -3.39
CA VAL A 118 -4.84 17.17 -4.21
C VAL A 118 -3.38 17.57 -4.09
N LEU A 119 -2.57 16.64 -3.60
CA LEU A 119 -1.18 16.90 -3.21
C LEU A 119 -0.29 15.71 -3.56
N GLN A 120 1.02 15.89 -3.44
CA GLN A 120 1.96 14.79 -3.62
C GLN A 120 1.77 13.76 -2.52
N ARG A 121 1.90 12.49 -2.87
CA ARG A 121 1.72 11.36 -1.95
C ARG A 121 2.54 11.49 -0.68
N CYS A 122 3.78 11.98 -0.78
CA CYS A 122 4.64 12.18 0.39
C CYS A 122 4.16 13.26 1.37
N ASP A 123 3.35 14.21 0.91
CA ASP A 123 2.91 15.35 1.72
C ASP A 123 1.60 15.05 2.47
N LEU A 124 0.95 13.90 2.20
CA LEU A 124 -0.36 13.55 2.75
C LEU A 124 -0.37 13.45 4.28
N GLU A 125 0.68 12.85 4.87
CA GLU A 125 0.79 12.76 6.32
C GLU A 125 0.93 14.15 6.96
N GLN A 126 1.73 15.04 6.35
CA GLN A 126 1.91 16.40 6.84
C GLN A 126 0.64 17.24 6.67
N HIS A 127 -0.13 17.00 5.61
CA HIS A 127 -1.42 17.65 5.37
C HIS A 127 -2.38 17.44 6.56
N PHE A 128 -2.45 16.23 7.13
CA PHE A 128 -3.30 15.96 8.30
C PHE A 128 -2.88 16.70 9.58
N GLN A 129 -1.62 17.13 9.68
CA GLN A 129 -1.09 17.82 10.85
C GLN A 129 -1.22 19.34 10.77
N THR A 130 -1.47 19.88 9.57
CA THR A 130 -1.42 21.31 9.27
C THR A 130 -2.73 21.89 8.76
N GLY A 131 -3.69 21.03 8.39
CA GLY A 131 -5.04 21.38 7.92
C GLY A 131 -6.10 21.37 9.00
#